data_AF-A0A2S9GTL7-F1
#
_entry.id   AF-A0A2S9GTL7-F1
#
_cell.length_a   1.000
_cell.length_b   1.000
_cell.length_c   1.000
_cell.angle_alpha   90.00
_cell.angle_beta   90.00
_cell.angle_gamma   90.00
#
_symmetry.space_group_name_H-M   'P 1'
#
loop_
_entity.id
_entity.type
_entity.pdbx_description
1 polymer ?
#
loop_
_entity_poly.entity_id
_entity_poly.type
_entity_poly.pdbx_seq_one_letter_code
_entity_poly.pdbx_strand_id
1 'polypeptide(L)'
;MATCANQVSNSDGSLSLVLMPTQPDLSQCQFAVMSGSEVINSQFLQLTPAEASHISSFVLLVWGTAWGFKQLANFIKGDTHVSD
;
A
#
# COMPACT_ATOMS: atom_id res chain seq x y z
N MET A 1 0.31 -16.44 -10.54
CA MET A 1 0.86 -17.68 -9.98
C MET A 1 1.38 -17.37 -8.59
N ALA A 2 0.55 -17.61 -7.57
CA ALA A 2 1.00 -17.61 -6.18
C ALA A 2 2.00 -18.75 -5.97
N THR A 3 3.07 -18.52 -5.21
CA THR A 3 4.08 -19.53 -4.90
C THR A 3 4.27 -19.57 -3.39
N CYS A 4 4.41 -20.77 -2.83
CA CYS A 4 4.69 -20.94 -1.41
C CYS A 4 6.09 -20.45 -1.08
N ALA A 5 6.27 -19.88 0.11
CA ALA A 5 7.59 -19.49 0.60
C ALA A 5 7.78 -19.94 2.04
N ASN A 6 9.02 -20.27 2.37
CA ASN A 6 9.44 -20.50 3.74
C ASN A 6 10.25 -19.31 4.24
N GLN A 7 10.03 -18.94 5.49
CA GLN A 7 10.86 -17.96 6.18
C GLN A 7 12.15 -18.63 6.63
N VAL A 8 13.28 -18.09 6.18
CA VAL A 8 14.63 -18.52 6.56
C VAL A 8 15.28 -17.38 7.32
N SER A 9 15.70 -17.67 8.56
CA SER A 9 16.50 -16.73 9.35
C SER A 9 17.95 -16.82 8.88
N ASN A 10 18.48 -15.70 8.42
CA ASN A 10 19.89 -15.57 8.03
C ASN A 10 20.78 -15.43 9.27
N SER A 11 22.08 -15.71 9.12
CA SER A 11 23.06 -15.60 10.21
C SER A 11 23.20 -14.19 10.77
N ASP A 12 22.81 -13.17 9.99
CA ASP A 12 22.80 -11.75 10.39
C ASP A 12 21.53 -11.33 11.14
N GLY A 13 20.64 -12.27 11.47
CA GLY A 13 19.34 -12.00 12.10
C GLY A 13 18.27 -11.44 11.15
N SER A 14 18.59 -11.28 9.86
CA SER A 14 17.60 -10.91 8.84
C SER A 14 16.70 -12.09 8.47
N LEU A 15 15.43 -11.81 8.21
CA LEU A 15 14.46 -12.82 7.78
C LEU A 15 14.30 -12.71 6.26
N SER A 16 14.58 -13.80 5.55
CA SER A 16 14.40 -13.89 4.10
C SER A 16 13.31 -14.90 3.76
N LEU A 17 12.48 -14.59 2.76
CA LEU A 17 11.49 -15.54 2.25
C LEU A 17 12.08 -16.25 1.03
N VAL A 18 12.20 -17.57 1.11
CA VAL A 18 12.68 -18.41 0.01
C VAL A 18 11.49 -19.07 -0.66
N LEU A 19 11.33 -18.81 -1.96
CA LEU A 19 10.25 -19.37 -2.77
C LEU A 19 10.46 -20.88 -2.97
N MET A 20 9.40 -21.65 -2.75
CA MET A 20 9.33 -23.10 -2.98
C MET A 20 8.59 -23.34 -4.31
N PRO A 21 9.31 -23.66 -5.39
CA PRO A 21 8.72 -23.74 -6.74
C PRO A 21 7.81 -24.95 -6.97
N THR A 22 7.74 -25.90 -6.03
CA THR A 22 7.18 -27.24 -6.28
C THR A 22 5.90 -27.57 -5.51
N GLN A 23 5.30 -26.62 -4.81
CA GLN A 23 4.14 -26.90 -3.97
C GLN A 23 2.82 -26.59 -4.73
N PRO A 24 2.05 -27.61 -5.14
CA PRO A 24 0.83 -27.40 -5.93
C PRO A 24 -0.36 -26.94 -5.10
N ASP A 25 -0.29 -27.12 -3.78
CA ASP A 25 -1.38 -26.80 -2.85
C ASP A 25 -0.97 -25.64 -1.93
N LEU A 26 -1.54 -24.47 -2.22
CA LEU A 26 -1.32 -23.22 -1.48
C LEU A 26 -2.04 -23.22 -0.12
N SER A 27 -2.98 -24.13 0.13
CA SER A 27 -3.79 -24.17 1.35
C SER A 27 -3.00 -24.57 2.60
N GLN A 28 -1.84 -25.22 2.41
CA GLN A 28 -0.95 -25.65 3.49
C GLN A 28 0.30 -24.76 3.63
N CYS A 29 0.38 -23.67 2.87
CA CYS A 29 1.57 -22.84 2.86
C CYS A 29 1.53 -21.79 3.96
N GLN A 30 2.57 -21.79 4.79
CA GLN A 30 2.69 -20.86 5.92
C GLN A 30 2.85 -19.40 5.43
N PHE A 31 3.52 -19.22 4.29
CA PHE A 31 3.58 -17.96 3.57
C PHE A 31 3.34 -18.22 2.08
N ALA A 32 2.46 -17.42 1.47
CA ALA A 32 2.22 -17.43 0.03
C ALA A 32 2.68 -16.08 -0.54
N VAL A 33 3.60 -16.13 -1.50
CA VAL A 33 4.09 -14.96 -2.22
C VAL A 33 3.30 -14.85 -3.52
N MET A 34 2.59 -13.74 -3.67
CA MET A 34 1.82 -13.40 -4.86
C MET A 34 2.40 -12.15 -5.52
N SER A 35 2.39 -12.11 -6.84
CA SER A 35 2.75 -10.89 -7.57
C SER A 35 1.66 -9.83 -7.34
N GLY A 36 2.03 -8.55 -7.24
CA GLY A 36 1.09 -7.47 -6.92
C GLY A 36 -0.09 -7.35 -7.89
N SER A 37 0.11 -7.70 -9.16
CA SER A 37 -0.95 -7.79 -10.18
C SER A 37 -2.01 -8.86 -9.89
N GLU A 38 -1.62 -9.91 -9.17
CA GLU A 38 -2.51 -11.01 -8.78
C GLU A 38 -3.19 -10.73 -7.45
N VAL A 39 -2.53 -10.00 -6.55
CA VAL A 39 -3.13 -9.53 -5.28
C VAL A 39 -4.35 -8.65 -5.55
N ILE A 40 -4.27 -7.75 -6.53
CA ILE A 40 -5.40 -6.88 -6.96
C ILE A 40 -6.58 -7.71 -7.47
N ASN A 41 -6.32 -8.87 -8.08
CA ASN A 41 -7.34 -9.76 -8.64
C ASN A 41 -7.72 -10.91 -7.70
N SER A 42 -7.05 -11.01 -6.55
CA SER A 42 -7.30 -12.07 -5.57
C SER A 42 -8.44 -11.67 -4.65
N GLN A 43 -9.20 -12.67 -4.22
CA GLN A 43 -10.27 -12.50 -3.23
C GLN A 43 -9.76 -11.96 -1.87
N PHE A 44 -8.45 -11.85 -1.69
CA PHE A 44 -7.79 -11.24 -0.54
C PHE A 44 -8.05 -9.72 -0.45
N LEU A 45 -8.28 -9.06 -1.59
CA LEU A 45 -8.75 -7.68 -1.68
C LEU A 45 -10.27 -7.61 -1.91
N GLN A 46 -11.04 -8.57 -1.40
CA GLN A 46 -12.46 -8.35 -1.15
C GLN A 46 -12.61 -7.37 0.01
N LEU A 47 -12.14 -6.13 -0.17
CA LEU A 47 -12.59 -5.04 0.66
C LEU A 47 -14.10 -4.98 0.48
N THR A 48 -14.81 -5.04 1.59
CA THR A 48 -16.22 -4.73 1.57
C THR A 48 -16.38 -3.31 0.97
N PRO A 49 -17.48 -3.02 0.26
CA PRO A 49 -17.69 -1.68 -0.32
C PRO A 49 -17.52 -0.55 0.72
N ALA A 50 -17.83 -0.86 1.99
CA ALA A 50 -17.60 0.02 3.13
C ALA A 50 -16.10 0.34 3.35
N GLU A 51 -15.22 -0.65 3.38
CA GLU A 51 -13.78 -0.45 3.59
C GLU A 51 -13.13 0.28 2.41
N ALA A 52 -13.54 -0.03 1.18
CA ALA A 52 -13.07 0.69 -0.01
C ALA A 52 -13.49 2.18 0.00
N SER A 53 -14.70 2.48 0.48
CA SER A 53 -15.20 3.85 0.62
C SER A 53 -14.43 4.64 1.70
N HIS A 54 -14.01 3.98 2.78
CA HIS A 54 -13.21 4.61 3.83
C HIS A 54 -11.82 4.99 3.34
N ILE A 55 -11.15 4.10 2.59
CA ILE A 55 -9.81 4.36 2.07
C ILE A 55 -9.85 5.52 1.06
N SER A 56 -10.80 5.49 0.12
CA SER A 56 -10.94 6.56 -0.88
C SER A 56 -11.29 7.91 -0.24
N SER A 57 -12.16 7.94 0.78
CA SER A 57 -12.48 9.14 1.55
C SER A 57 -11.25 9.73 2.25
N PHE A 58 -10.45 8.89 2.89
CA PHE A 58 -9.24 9.33 3.59
C PHE A 58 -8.20 9.92 2.64
N VAL A 59 -8.00 9.29 1.47
CA VAL A 59 -7.12 9.79 0.42
C VAL A 59 -7.57 11.16 -0.08
N LEU A 60 -8.87 11.35 -0.33
CA LEU A 60 -9.42 12.64 -0.76
C LEU A 60 -9.26 13.72 0.31
N LEU A 61 -9.44 13.39 1.59
CA LEU A 61 -9.24 14.34 2.69
C LEU A 61 -7.78 14.80 2.79
N VAL A 62 -6.83 13.88 2.73
CA VAL A 62 -5.39 14.22 2.78
C VAL A 62 -5.01 15.08 1.56
N TRP A 63 -5.48 14.72 0.38
CA TRP A 63 -5.22 15.50 -0.83
C TRP A 63 -5.86 16.90 -0.77
N GLY A 64 -7.11 16.99 -0.34
CA GLY A 64 -7.85 18.25 -0.22
C GLY A 64 -7.23 19.19 0.83
N THR A 65 -6.80 18.66 1.98
CA THR A 65 -6.11 19.45 3.01
C THR A 65 -4.75 19.96 2.52
N ALA A 66 -3.96 19.11 1.86
CA ALA A 66 -2.69 19.53 1.26
C ALA A 66 -2.88 20.62 0.19
N TRP A 67 -3.91 20.49 -0.66
CA TRP A 67 -4.27 21.51 -1.63
C TRP A 67 -4.68 22.82 -0.95
N GLY A 68 -5.49 22.76 0.11
CA GLY A 68 -5.89 23.94 0.90
C GLY A 68 -4.69 24.67 1.52
N PHE A 69 -3.77 23.94 2.14
CA PHE A 69 -2.53 24.53 2.67
C PHE A 69 -1.67 25.16 1.59
N LYS A 70 -1.60 24.55 0.40
CA LYS A 70 -0.89 25.13 -0.75
C LYS A 70 -1.52 26.45 -1.19
N GLN A 71 -2.85 26.53 -1.28
CA GLN A 71 -3.54 27.77 -1.63
C GLN A 71 -3.35 28.85 -0.56
N LEU A 72 -3.43 28.49 0.71
CA LEU A 72 -3.15 29.41 1.82
C LEU A 72 -1.71 29.95 1.76
N ALA A 73 -0.74 29.07 1.52
CA ALA A 73 0.66 29.47 1.37
C ALA A 73 0.88 30.39 0.16
N ASN A 74 0.20 30.13 -0.97
CA ASN A 74 0.23 31.00 -2.14
C ASN A 74 -0.43 32.36 -1.85
N PHE A 75 -1.52 32.39 -1.09
CA PHE A 75 -2.19 33.62 -0.69
C PHE A 75 -1.30 34.48 0.22
N ILE A 76 -0.68 33.90 1.25
CA ILE A 76 0.27 34.58 2.14
C ILE A 76 1.50 35.09 1.36
N LYS A 77 2.00 34.30 0.40
CA LYS A 77 3.08 34.74 -0.50
C LYS A 77 2.63 35.82 -1.49
N GLY A 78 1.36 35.86 -1.85
CA GLY A 78 0.78 36.90 -2.70
C GLY A 78 0.58 38.23 -1.97
N ASP A 79 0.17 38.18 -0.70
CA ASP A 79 -0.03 39.37 0.16
C ASP A 79 1.29 40.05 0.56
N THR A 80 2.40 39.31 0.55
CA THR A 80 3.75 39.87 0.82
C THR A 80 4.31 40.73 -0.33
N HIS A 81 3.55 40.91 -1.42
CA HIS A 81 3.88 41.82 -2.53
C HIS A 81 3.11 43.17 -2.51
N VAL A 82 2.43 43.54 -1.42
CA VAL A 82 1.89 44.91 -1.24
C VAL A 82 2.65 45.62 -0.13
N SER A 83 3.86 46.07 -0.46
CA SER A 83 4.58 47.16 0.21
C SER A 83 5.65 47.68 -0.73
N ASP A 84 5.23 48.43 -1.74
CA ASP A 84 5.98 49.54 -2.33
C ASP A 84 4.97 50.55 -2.88
#